data_AF-A0A7W1USM0-F1
#
_entry.id   AF-A0A7W1USM0-F1
#
_cell.length_a   1.000
_cell.length_b   1.000
_cell.length_c   1.000
_cell.angle_alpha   90.00
_cell.angle_beta   90.00
_cell.angle_gamma   90.00
#
_symmetry.space_group_name_H-M   'P 1'
#
loop_
_entity.id
_entity.type
_entity.pdbx_description
1 polymer ?
#
loop_
_entity_poly.entity_id
_entity_poly.type
_entity_poly.pdbx_seq_one_letter_code
_entity_poly.pdbx_strand_id
1 'polypeptide(L)' 'MWTLLLPAAYLLGCFPSAQLVASASGVDITRAGSGNPGASNVTRVLGWRKGVLVLVLDTAKGAIAAG' A
#
# COMPACT_ATOMS: atom_id res chain seq x y z
N MET A 1 18.83 20.67 -1.90
CA MET A 1 18.86 19.37 -1.20
C MET A 1 17.44 18.84 -0.96
N TRP A 2 16.58 19.58 -0.27
CA TRP A 2 15.16 19.24 -0.04
C TRP A 2 14.29 19.06 -1.31
N THR A 3 14.63 19.77 -2.38
CA THR A 3 13.90 19.73 -3.66
C THR A 3 13.94 18.38 -4.37
N LEU A 4 14.97 17.55 -4.12
CA LEU A 4 15.05 16.18 -4.68
C LEU A 4 14.41 15.14 -3.76
N LEU A 5 14.36 15.41 -2.45
CA LEU A 5 13.77 14.51 -1.46
C LEU A 5 12.24 14.47 -1.56
N LEU A 6 11.60 15.61 -1.83
CA LEU A 6 10.14 15.69 -2.01
C LEU A 6 9.58 14.78 -3.11
N PRO A 7 10.07 14.82 -4.37
CA PRO A 7 9.57 13.93 -5.42
C PRO A 7 9.93 12.47 -5.15
N ALA A 8 11.09 12.18 -4.56
CA ALA A 8 11.47 10.81 -4.18
C ALA A 8 10.51 10.23 -3.12
N ALA A 9 10.23 10.99 -2.07
CA ALA A 9 9.27 10.61 -1.03
C ALA A 9 7.84 10.43 -1.59
N TYR A 10 7.42 11.32 -2.51
CA TYR A 10 6.12 11.21 -3.17
C TYR A 10 6.01 9.92 -4.00
N LEU A 11 7.00 9.63 -4.85
CA LEU A 11 7.01 8.42 -5.67
C LEU A 11 7.02 7.15 -4.81
N LEU A 12 7.77 7.15 -3.72
CA LEU A 12 7.83 6.04 -2.78
C LEU A 12 6.49 5.85 -2.04
N GLY A 13 5.82 6.93 -1.64
CA GLY A 13 4.49 6.90 -1.03
C GLY A 13 3.40 6.39 -1.98
N CYS A 14 3.50 6.73 -3.26
CA CYS A 14 2.60 6.27 -4.32
C CYS A 14 2.78 4.79 -4.70
N PHE A 15 3.72 4.07 -4.08
CA PHE A 15 3.94 2.66 -4.39
C PHE A 15 2.67 1.81 -4.10
N PRO A 16 2.14 1.08 -5.10
CA PRO A 16 0.83 0.43 -5.05
C PRO A 16 0.84 -0.93 -4.32
N SER A 17 1.32 -0.95 -3.07
CA SER A 17 1.44 -2.13 -2.21
C SER A 17 0.14 -2.96 -2.10
N ALA A 18 -0.99 -2.32 -1.81
CA ALA A 18 -2.29 -2.97 -1.65
C ALA A 18 -2.79 -3.61 -2.95
N GLN A 19 -2.58 -2.93 -4.08
CA GLN A 19 -2.95 -3.43 -5.40
C GLN A 19 -2.06 -4.60 -5.82
N LEU A 20 -0.76 -4.56 -5.54
CA LEU A 20 0.16 -5.67 -5.82
C LEU A 20 -0.18 -6.92 -4.99
N VAL A 21 -0.43 -6.77 -3.69
CA VAL A 21 -0.80 -7.90 -2.82
C VAL A 21 -2.15 -8.49 -3.22
N ALA A 22 -3.10 -7.63 -3.59
CA ALA A 22 -4.42 -8.09 -4.02
C ALA A 22 -4.42 -8.72 -5.41
N SER A 23 -3.68 -8.14 -6.37
CA SER A 23 -3.57 -8.68 -7.73
C SER A 23 -2.83 -10.01 -7.76
N ALA A 24 -1.83 -10.20 -6.89
CA ALA A 24 -1.20 -11.52 -6.66
C ALA A 24 -2.19 -12.57 -6.13
N SER A 25 -3.34 -12.14 -5.63
CA SER A 25 -4.44 -12.99 -5.18
C SER A 25 -5.58 -13.09 -6.21
N GLY A 26 -5.40 -12.53 -7.42
CA GLY A 26 -6.41 -12.50 -8.47
C GLY A 26 -7.54 -11.49 -8.25
N VAL A 27 -7.38 -10.55 -7.32
CA VAL A 27 -8.42 -9.59 -6.95
C VAL A 27 -8.01 -8.16 -7.25
N ASP A 28 -8.88 -7.42 -7.95
CA ASP A 28 -8.77 -5.97 -8.06
C ASP A 28 -9.35 -5.32 -6.79
N ILE A 29 -8.46 -4.87 -5.89
CA ILE A 29 -8.86 -4.25 -4.62
C ILE A 29 -9.59 -2.91 -4.78
N THR A 30 -9.46 -2.25 -5.94
CA THR A 30 -10.16 -0.98 -6.22
C THR A 30 -11.63 -1.20 -6.56
N ARG A 31 -11.99 -2.43 -6.94
CA ARG A 31 -13.37 -2.85 -7.25
C ARG A 31 -13.96 -3.79 -6.21
N ALA A 32 -13.19 -4.17 -5.19
CA ALA A 32 -13.60 -5.09 -4.13
C ALA A 32 -13.70 -4.40 -2.76
N GLY A 33 -14.61 -4.88 -1.91
CA GLY A 33 -14.82 -4.34 -0.57
C GLY A 33 -15.25 -2.87 -0.60
N SER A 34 -14.50 -1.99 0.08
CA SER A 34 -14.75 -0.54 0.04
C SER A 34 -14.16 0.17 -1.18
N GLY A 35 -13.43 -0.52 -2.05
CA GLY A 35 -12.73 0.06 -3.20
C GLY A 35 -11.48 0.89 -2.86
N ASN A 36 -11.22 1.18 -1.58
CA ASN A 36 -9.99 1.87 -1.16
C ASN A 36 -8.77 0.91 -1.21
N PRO A 37 -7.67 1.22 -1.92
CA PRO A 37 -6.47 0.39 -1.98
C PRO A 37 -5.60 0.55 -0.72
N GLY A 38 -6.09 0.07 0.43
CA GLY A 38 -5.36 0.11 1.71
C GLY A 38 -5.49 -1.18 2.53
N ALA A 39 -4.66 -1.30 3.57
CA ALA A 39 -4.58 -2.47 4.44
C ALA A 39 -5.95 -2.91 5.01
N SER A 40 -6.80 -1.97 5.43
CA SER A 40 -8.13 -2.29 5.96
C SER A 40 -9.04 -2.95 4.92
N ASN A 41 -8.99 -2.50 3.67
CA ASN A 41 -9.80 -3.11 2.61
C ASN A 41 -9.24 -4.49 2.22
N VAL A 42 -7.92 -4.61 2.13
CA VAL A 42 -7.25 -5.90 1.88
C VAL A 42 -7.56 -6.89 3.00
N THR A 43 -7.60 -6.45 4.26
CA THR A 43 -8.04 -7.27 5.40
C THR A 43 -9.47 -7.79 5.20
N ARG A 44 -10.38 -6.91 4.77
CA ARG A 44 -11.80 -7.25 4.53
C ARG A 44 -11.98 -8.24 3.39
N VAL A 45 -11.25 -8.07 2.29
CA VAL A 45 -11.44 -8.85 1.05
C VAL A 45 -10.62 -10.13 1.04
N LEU A 46 -9.38 -10.09 1.54
CA LEU A 46 -8.39 -11.16 1.40
C LEU A 46 -7.90 -11.74 2.74
N GLY A 47 -8.44 -11.24 3.86
CA GLY A 47 -8.13 -11.70 5.21
C GLY A 47 -6.98 -10.97 5.89
N TRP A 48 -6.92 -11.12 7.23
CA TRP A 48 -6.02 -10.35 8.10
C TRP A 48 -4.54 -10.53 7.78
N ARG A 49 -4.10 -11.71 7.34
CA ARG A 49 -2.68 -11.97 7.01
C ARG A 49 -2.19 -11.06 5.87
N LYS A 50 -2.98 -10.93 4.81
CA LYS A 50 -2.66 -10.06 3.67
C LYS A 50 -2.84 -8.58 4.03
N GLY A 51 -3.80 -8.27 4.88
CA GLY A 51 -3.99 -6.95 5.46
C GLY A 51 -2.77 -6.45 6.24
N VAL A 52 -2.24 -7.28 7.15
CA VAL A 52 -1.03 -6.97 7.93
C VAL A 52 0.17 -6.81 7.02
N LEU A 53 0.33 -7.65 5.99
CA LEU A 53 1.41 -7.49 5.01
C LEU A 53 1.37 -6.11 4.34
N VAL A 54 0.20 -5.68 3.86
CA VAL A 54 0.03 -4.35 3.24
C VAL A 54 0.31 -3.24 4.24
N LEU A 55 -0.13 -3.38 5.50
CA LEU A 55 0.13 -2.40 6.55
C LEU A 55 1.64 -2.24 6.81
N VAL A 56 2.39 -3.35 6.89
CA VAL A 56 3.84 -3.32 7.07
C VAL A 56 4.52 -2.64 5.88
N LEU A 57 4.12 -2.97 4.65
CA LEU A 57 4.68 -2.35 3.44
C LEU A 57 4.40 -0.85 3.37
N ASP A 58 3.17 -0.43 3.69
CA ASP A 58 2.78 0.99 3.69
C ASP A 58 3.47 1.80 4.79
N THR A 59 3.69 1.18 5.95
CA THR A 59 4.42 1.82 7.04
C THR A 59 5.92 1.89 6.71
N ALA A 60 6.49 0.83 6.15
CA ALA A 60 7.90 0.77 5.78
C ALA A 60 8.25 1.82 4.71
N LYS A 61 7.44 1.95 3.65
CA LYS A 61 7.66 3.01 2.66
C LYS A 61 7.51 4.40 3.29
N GLY A 62 6.53 4.61 4.17
CA GLY A 62 6.38 5.87 4.90
C GLY A 62 7.61 6.21 5.75
N ALA A 63 8.17 5.22 6.46
CA ALA A 63 9.37 5.39 7.27
C ALA A 63 10.61 5.70 6.43
N ILE A 64 10.79 5.03 5.29
CA ILE A 64 11.90 5.30 4.35
C ILE A 64 11.78 6.70 3.75
N ALA A 65 10.56 7.20 3.50
CA ALA A 65 10.35 8.54 2.98
C ALA A 65 10.58 9.66 4.02
N ALA A 66 10.52 9.33 5.31
CA ALA A 66 10.62 10.30 6.40
C ALA A 66 12.02 10.39 7.06
N GLY A 67 12.85 9.36 6.90
CA GLY A 67 14.25 9.32 7.37
C GLY A 67 15.24 9.73 6.30
#